data_AF-A0A0X1KRJ0-F1
#
_entry.id   AF-A0A0X1KRJ0-F1
#
_cell.length_a   1.000
_cell.length_b   1.000
_cell.length_c   1.000
_cell.angle_alpha   90.00
_cell.angle_beta   90.00
_cell.angle_gamma   90.00
#
_symmetry.space_group_name_H-M   'P 1'
#
loop_
_entity.id
_entity.type
_entity.pdbx_description
1 polymer ?
#
loop_
_entity_poly.entity_id
_entity_poly.type
_entity_poly.pdbx_seq_one_letter_code
_entity_poly.pdbx_strand_id
1 'polypeptide(L)'
;MEYIELRPKNWFYNLSVTGFLEVLADQNSEEIEKLIRDDGTVLIDRKIFAKHRELDIPEALVRYVNYLVKGENLDEWLEEKKKNDQKTNKEKYKKYHDMFGEFGYKLARSFNKLFRSNTPYQNLVQENEWSHFIELVKNLEKISEKKDTEKCEICGGKWYLDLDKATEFTRRLFRFASAHSSEFGSSVGDFPNAFWNNNSSLLVCPLCVYLIIHSHVAWTRLSDSTSIFINAPSFKVMWHLNKYAKELYGAGKVEGVKELFGMSLIELALKLNLQLGKWTMMNIEVVIKYKDKKGKDKVEFFSIPHEITMLLLDKSVASLLFDIGRTEVLSWFLDGEFDKILRDGERHFREALKSSDAKTLSYSQKLFELYALVNEKRKGGAL
;
A
#
# COMPACT_ATOMS: atom_id res chain seq x y z
N MET A 1 22.49 14.74 -7.86
CA MET A 1 21.35 14.84 -6.93
C MET A 1 21.51 13.75 -5.90
N GLU A 2 21.46 14.07 -4.61
CA GLU A 2 21.66 13.09 -3.51
C GLU A 2 20.38 12.29 -3.22
N TYR A 3 19.22 12.87 -3.50
CA TYR A 3 17.91 12.28 -3.22
C TYR A 3 17.18 11.83 -4.50
N ILE A 4 16.23 10.91 -4.32
CA ILE A 4 15.21 10.54 -5.30
C ILE A 4 13.88 11.06 -4.77
N GLU A 5 13.22 11.91 -5.56
CA GLU A 5 11.89 12.41 -5.22
C GLU A 5 10.82 11.51 -5.85
N LEU A 6 9.97 10.94 -5.00
CA LEU A 6 8.82 10.12 -5.39
C LEU A 6 7.56 10.96 -5.25
N ARG A 7 6.74 10.98 -6.31
CA ARG A 7 5.47 11.71 -6.35
C ARG A 7 4.32 10.75 -6.61
N PRO A 8 3.16 10.90 -5.95
CA PRO A 8 2.00 10.06 -6.23
C PRO A 8 1.63 10.06 -7.73
N LYS A 9 1.31 8.88 -8.27
CA LYS A 9 0.89 8.63 -9.66
C LYS A 9 -0.32 7.70 -9.67
N ASN A 10 -0.28 6.63 -10.48
CA ASN A 10 -1.32 5.60 -10.47
C ASN A 10 -1.26 4.78 -9.17
N TRP A 11 -2.38 4.16 -8.82
CA TRP A 11 -2.54 3.41 -7.59
C TRP A 11 -1.53 2.26 -7.47
N PHE A 12 -1.13 1.59 -8.56
CA PHE A 12 -0.19 0.47 -8.51
C PHE A 12 1.22 0.93 -8.16
N TYR A 13 1.68 2.03 -8.77
CA TYR A 13 2.92 2.69 -8.37
C TYR A 13 2.87 3.16 -6.91
N ASN A 14 1.75 3.77 -6.51
CA ASN A 14 1.58 4.26 -5.15
C ASN A 14 1.59 3.13 -4.11
N LEU A 15 0.96 2.00 -4.42
CA LEU A 15 1.00 0.76 -3.66
C LEU A 15 2.44 0.24 -3.52
N SER A 16 3.19 0.17 -4.63
CA SER A 16 4.60 -0.22 -4.64
C SER A 16 5.49 0.67 -3.78
N VAL A 17 5.33 2.00 -3.88
CA VAL A 17 6.06 2.95 -3.04
C VAL A 17 5.68 2.80 -1.58
N THR A 18 4.39 2.71 -1.27
CA THR A 18 3.93 2.53 0.12
C THR A 18 4.51 1.26 0.74
N GLY A 19 4.52 0.15 -0.02
CA GLY A 19 5.11 -1.11 0.45
C GLY A 19 6.61 -0.99 0.68
N PHE A 20 7.33 -0.25 -0.16
CA PHE A 20 8.74 0.06 0.07
C PHE A 20 8.96 0.89 1.34
N LEU A 21 8.12 1.90 1.58
CA LEU A 21 8.19 2.70 2.82
C LEU A 21 7.93 1.87 4.06
N GLU A 22 6.98 0.93 4.00
CA GLU A 22 6.72 0.02 5.12
C GLU A 22 7.92 -0.87 5.45
N VAL A 23 8.59 -1.38 4.43
CA VAL A 23 9.84 -2.15 4.61
C VAL A 23 10.93 -1.30 5.26
N LEU A 24 11.07 -0.04 4.85
CA LEU A 24 12.03 0.87 5.47
C LEU A 24 11.65 1.24 6.91
N ALA A 25 10.35 1.31 7.22
CA ALA A 25 9.81 1.64 8.53
C ALA A 25 9.90 0.50 9.56
N ASP A 26 10.13 -0.75 9.12
CA ASP A 26 10.04 -1.93 9.99
C ASP A 26 10.90 -1.84 11.26
N GLN A 27 12.02 -1.15 11.18
CA GLN A 27 12.94 -0.92 12.30
C GLN A 27 12.73 0.46 12.96
N ASN A 28 12.14 1.43 12.26
CA ASN A 28 11.92 2.78 12.77
C ASN A 28 10.83 3.54 11.98
N SER A 29 9.58 3.48 12.45
CA SER A 29 8.47 4.14 11.75
C SER A 29 8.52 5.68 11.80
N GLU A 30 9.13 6.27 12.82
CA GLU A 30 9.29 7.72 12.94
C GLU A 30 10.29 8.29 11.93
N GLU A 31 11.25 7.48 11.47
CA GLU A 31 12.20 7.87 10.44
C GLU A 31 11.49 8.10 9.10
N ILE A 32 10.52 7.25 8.75
CA ILE A 32 9.79 7.35 7.49
C ILE A 32 8.85 8.55 7.45
N GLU A 33 8.20 8.89 8.57
CA GLU A 33 7.36 10.09 8.62
C GLU A 33 8.15 11.37 8.32
N LYS A 34 9.46 11.40 8.60
CA LYS A 34 10.36 12.51 8.24
C LYS A 34 10.75 12.54 6.77
N LEU A 35 10.68 11.40 6.07
CA LEU A 35 10.96 11.32 4.62
C LEU A 35 9.78 11.81 3.78
N ILE A 36 8.57 11.76 4.34
CA ILE A 36 7.34 12.19 3.69
C ILE A 36 7.13 13.69 3.95
N ARG A 37 7.17 14.48 2.88
CA ARG A 37 6.98 15.93 2.93
C ARG A 37 5.51 16.30 3.08
N ASP A 38 5.27 17.53 3.55
CA ASP A 38 3.92 18.08 3.70
C ASP A 38 3.17 18.24 2.38
N ASP A 39 3.89 18.36 1.25
CA ASP A 39 3.30 18.38 -0.09
C ASP A 39 2.91 16.98 -0.60
N GLY A 40 3.09 15.93 0.23
CA GLY A 40 2.74 14.56 -0.09
C GLY A 40 3.76 13.82 -0.96
N THR A 41 4.93 14.42 -1.22
CA THR A 41 6.07 13.75 -1.88
C THR A 41 6.96 13.03 -0.88
N VAL A 42 7.80 12.11 -1.35
CA VAL A 42 8.80 11.43 -0.53
C VAL A 42 10.20 11.67 -1.08
N LEU A 43 11.14 12.02 -0.21
CA LEU A 43 12.55 12.12 -0.54
C LEU A 43 13.32 10.93 0.02
N ILE A 44 13.83 10.08 -0.86
CA ILE A 44 14.67 8.93 -0.50
C ILE A 44 16.14 9.27 -0.74
N ASP A 45 16.97 9.18 0.29
CA ASP A 45 18.43 9.27 0.12
C ASP A 45 18.92 8.08 -0.72
N ARG A 46 19.65 8.35 -1.80
CA ARG A 46 20.20 7.31 -2.69
C ARG A 46 21.17 6.37 -1.97
N LYS A 47 21.77 6.81 -0.86
CA LYS A 47 22.63 5.98 -0.03
C LYS A 47 21.92 4.75 0.54
N ILE A 48 20.59 4.72 0.56
CA ILE A 48 19.86 3.48 0.90
C ILE A 48 20.14 2.35 -0.11
N PHE A 49 20.57 2.67 -1.33
CA PHE A 49 20.97 1.68 -2.34
C PHE A 49 22.47 1.39 -2.32
N ALA A 50 23.24 2.15 -1.52
CA ALA A 50 24.64 1.88 -1.32
C ALA A 50 24.85 0.56 -0.56
N LYS A 51 26.09 0.07 -0.60
CA LYS A 51 26.51 -1.14 0.10
C LYS A 51 26.26 -1.03 1.61
N HIS A 52 25.68 -2.07 2.21
CA HIS A 52 25.55 -2.24 3.65
C HIS A 52 26.94 -2.30 4.31
N ARG A 53 27.07 -1.81 5.56
CA ARG A 53 28.37 -1.69 6.24
C ARG A 53 29.15 -3.01 6.30
N GLU A 54 28.45 -4.11 6.57
CA GLU A 54 29.03 -5.43 6.81
C GLU A 54 28.86 -6.42 5.65
N LEU A 55 28.01 -6.10 4.65
CA LEU A 55 27.62 -7.04 3.59
C LEU A 55 27.83 -6.39 2.23
N ASP A 56 28.30 -7.14 1.23
CA ASP A 56 28.36 -6.64 -0.16
C ASP A 56 26.99 -6.64 -0.87
N ILE A 57 25.97 -6.17 -0.16
CA ILE A 57 24.57 -6.12 -0.58
C ILE A 57 24.02 -4.71 -0.27
N PRO A 58 23.15 -4.13 -1.11
CA PRO A 58 22.52 -2.84 -0.85
C PRO A 58 21.73 -2.81 0.47
N GLU A 59 21.83 -1.71 1.22
CA GLU A 59 21.11 -1.51 2.49
C GLU A 59 19.59 -1.72 2.35
N ALA A 60 18.96 -1.15 1.30
CA ALA A 60 17.54 -1.32 1.00
C ALA A 60 17.15 -2.80 0.86
N LEU A 61 18.01 -3.60 0.20
CA LEU A 61 17.76 -5.02 -0.01
C LEU A 61 17.99 -5.81 1.29
N VAL A 62 18.94 -5.42 2.13
CA VAL A 62 19.13 -6.01 3.46
C VAL A 62 17.89 -5.81 4.32
N ARG A 63 17.35 -4.59 4.38
CA ARG A 63 16.10 -4.29 5.09
C ARG A 63 14.96 -5.14 4.55
N TYR A 64 14.85 -5.25 3.23
CA TYR A 64 13.76 -6.01 2.63
C TYR A 64 13.83 -7.52 2.91
N VAL A 65 15.01 -8.12 2.79
CA VAL A 65 15.23 -9.52 3.12
C VAL A 65 14.87 -9.80 4.58
N ASN A 66 15.32 -8.95 5.50
CA ASN A 66 15.00 -9.10 6.93
C ASN A 66 13.50 -8.96 7.19
N TYR A 67 12.82 -8.03 6.51
CA TYR A 67 11.37 -7.88 6.59
C TYR A 67 10.63 -9.15 6.15
N LEU A 68 11.02 -9.74 5.01
CA LEU A 68 10.33 -10.88 4.41
C LEU A 68 10.44 -12.18 5.22
N VAL A 69 11.51 -12.34 6.01
CA VAL A 69 11.75 -13.53 6.85
C VAL A 69 11.53 -13.25 8.34
N LYS A 70 10.99 -12.07 8.67
CA LYS A 70 10.71 -11.67 10.05
C LYS A 70 9.76 -12.68 10.70
N GLY A 71 10.18 -13.23 11.84
CA GLY A 71 9.40 -14.21 12.60
C GLY A 71 9.39 -15.62 12.01
N GLU A 72 10.12 -15.91 10.94
CA GLU A 72 10.27 -17.29 10.44
C GLU A 72 11.32 -18.08 11.21
N ASN A 73 11.07 -19.39 11.38
CA ASN A 73 12.08 -20.33 11.85
C ASN A 73 12.96 -20.76 10.67
N LEU A 74 14.09 -20.06 10.47
CA LEU A 74 14.98 -20.33 9.36
C LEU A 74 15.66 -21.71 9.46
N ASP A 75 15.94 -22.19 10.67
CA ASP A 75 16.57 -23.49 10.89
C ASP A 75 15.69 -24.64 10.41
N GLU A 76 14.39 -24.57 10.70
CA GLU A 76 13.41 -25.55 10.18
C GLU A 76 13.40 -25.55 8.65
N TRP A 77 13.36 -24.36 8.03
CA TRP A 77 13.41 -24.24 6.58
C TRP A 77 14.72 -24.78 5.99
N LEU A 78 15.85 -24.62 6.67
CA LEU A 78 17.15 -25.09 6.19
C LEU A 78 17.25 -26.62 6.15
N GLU A 79 16.60 -27.31 7.10
CA GLU A 79 16.58 -28.77 7.19
C GLU A 79 15.52 -29.43 6.28
N GLU A 80 14.59 -28.65 5.72
CA GLU A 80 13.60 -29.16 4.76
C GLU A 80 14.26 -29.80 3.52
N LYS A 81 13.71 -30.94 3.10
CA LYS A 81 14.02 -31.62 1.85
C LYS A 81 12.81 -31.60 0.93
N LYS A 82 13.00 -31.27 -0.36
CA LYS A 82 11.91 -31.39 -1.33
C LYS A 82 11.69 -32.87 -1.68
N LYS A 83 10.44 -33.25 -1.97
CA LYS A 83 10.04 -34.63 -2.29
C LYS A 83 10.91 -35.34 -3.35
N ASN A 84 11.55 -34.58 -4.24
CA ASN A 84 12.38 -35.10 -5.34
C ASN A 84 13.87 -34.68 -5.23
N ASP A 85 14.28 -34.08 -4.11
CA ASP A 85 15.65 -33.61 -3.90
C ASP A 85 16.24 -34.33 -2.69
N GLN A 86 17.42 -34.92 -2.85
CA GLN A 86 18.11 -35.59 -1.74
C GLN A 86 18.81 -34.58 -0.81
N LYS A 87 18.96 -33.33 -1.26
CA LYS A 87 19.65 -32.26 -0.52
C LYS A 87 18.66 -31.45 0.32
N THR A 88 19.13 -31.06 1.50
CA THR A 88 18.51 -30.04 2.34
C THR A 88 18.62 -28.65 1.69
N ASN A 89 17.75 -27.71 2.10
CA ASN A 89 17.89 -26.31 1.66
C ASN A 89 19.25 -25.72 2.09
N LYS A 90 19.77 -26.14 3.26
CA LYS A 90 21.11 -25.76 3.74
C LYS A 90 22.22 -26.11 2.76
N GLU A 91 22.22 -27.34 2.26
CA GLU A 91 23.19 -27.80 1.26
C GLU A 91 22.99 -27.11 -0.09
N LYS A 92 21.73 -26.92 -0.49
CA LYS A 92 21.38 -26.29 -1.78
C LYS A 92 21.83 -24.84 -1.87
N TYR A 93 21.67 -24.08 -0.79
CA TYR A 93 21.93 -22.64 -0.77
C TYR A 93 23.26 -22.28 -0.08
N LYS A 94 24.11 -23.28 0.22
CA LYS A 94 25.42 -23.09 0.86
C LYS A 94 26.28 -22.03 0.17
N LYS A 95 26.26 -21.96 -1.17
CA LYS A 95 27.01 -20.93 -1.93
C LYS A 95 26.68 -19.50 -1.50
N TYR A 96 25.44 -19.21 -1.10
CA TYR A 96 25.05 -17.88 -0.64
C TYR A 96 25.48 -17.62 0.80
N HIS A 97 25.49 -18.66 1.64
CA HIS A 97 26.08 -18.60 2.98
C HIS A 97 27.59 -18.35 2.92
N ASP A 98 28.30 -19.06 2.04
CA ASP A 98 29.73 -18.85 1.84
C ASP A 98 30.05 -17.39 1.41
N MET A 99 29.14 -16.74 0.66
CA MET A 99 29.29 -15.35 0.22
C MET A 99 28.89 -14.30 1.26
N PHE A 100 27.86 -14.56 2.07
CA PHE A 100 27.21 -13.54 2.90
C PHE A 100 26.94 -13.98 4.36
N GLY A 101 27.54 -15.08 4.80
CA GLY A 101 27.29 -15.69 6.09
C GLY A 101 25.83 -16.11 6.27
N GLU A 102 25.32 -16.03 7.52
CA GLU A 102 23.93 -16.36 7.84
C GLU A 102 22.90 -15.54 7.04
N PHE A 103 23.26 -14.31 6.64
CA PHE A 103 22.40 -13.49 5.80
C PHE A 103 22.17 -14.13 4.41
N GLY A 104 23.13 -14.90 3.91
CA GLY A 104 23.01 -15.62 2.64
C GLY A 104 21.83 -16.58 2.59
N TYR A 105 21.52 -17.24 3.70
CA TYR A 105 20.33 -18.10 3.80
C TYR A 105 19.03 -17.29 3.84
N LYS A 106 19.00 -16.16 4.55
CA LYS A 106 17.86 -15.23 4.55
C LYS A 106 17.57 -14.69 3.15
N LEU A 107 18.63 -14.30 2.44
CA LEU A 107 18.56 -13.83 1.06
C LEU A 107 17.94 -14.91 0.15
N ALA A 108 18.45 -16.13 0.22
CA ALA A 108 17.93 -17.25 -0.56
C ALA A 108 16.46 -17.56 -0.24
N ARG A 109 16.09 -17.56 1.05
CA ARG A 109 14.69 -17.73 1.49
C ARG A 109 13.80 -16.62 0.93
N SER A 110 14.22 -15.37 1.04
CA SER A 110 13.48 -14.21 0.54
C SER A 110 13.26 -14.26 -0.97
N PHE A 111 14.32 -14.54 -1.73
CA PHE A 111 14.21 -14.62 -3.19
C PHE A 111 13.36 -15.81 -3.63
N ASN A 112 13.38 -16.91 -2.86
CA ASN A 112 12.42 -17.99 -3.06
C ASN A 112 10.97 -17.56 -2.81
N LYS A 113 10.70 -16.74 -1.78
CA LYS A 113 9.36 -16.19 -1.50
C LYS A 113 8.88 -15.17 -2.53
N LEU A 114 9.80 -14.53 -3.27
CA LEU A 114 9.48 -13.51 -4.26
C LEU A 114 9.34 -14.06 -5.69
N PHE A 115 10.24 -14.97 -6.10
CA PHE A 115 10.45 -15.28 -7.52
C PHE A 115 10.22 -16.75 -7.92
N ARG A 116 9.97 -17.66 -6.99
CA ARG A 116 9.67 -19.08 -7.32
C ARG A 116 8.24 -19.27 -7.83
N SER A 117 7.89 -20.50 -8.15
CA SER A 117 6.52 -20.87 -8.51
C SER A 117 5.52 -20.51 -7.41
N ASN A 118 4.35 -20.00 -7.80
CA ASN A 118 3.26 -19.59 -6.90
C ASN A 118 3.65 -18.46 -5.93
N THR A 119 4.51 -17.54 -6.39
CA THR A 119 4.93 -16.36 -5.61
C THR A 119 4.58 -15.06 -6.35
N PRO A 120 4.57 -13.90 -5.66
CA PRO A 120 4.04 -12.66 -6.23
C PRO A 120 4.75 -12.18 -7.50
N TYR A 121 6.04 -12.48 -7.68
CA TYR A 121 6.86 -12.03 -8.81
C TYR A 121 7.50 -13.22 -9.53
N GLN A 122 6.72 -14.29 -9.71
CA GLN A 122 7.20 -15.54 -10.26
C GLN A 122 8.01 -15.33 -11.55
N ASN A 123 9.21 -15.91 -11.57
CA ASN A 123 10.15 -15.88 -12.70
C ASN A 123 10.63 -14.50 -13.13
N LEU A 124 10.38 -13.42 -12.36
CA LEU A 124 10.93 -12.09 -12.66
C LEU A 124 12.47 -12.13 -12.61
N VAL A 125 13.01 -12.76 -11.57
CA VAL A 125 14.45 -12.99 -11.37
C VAL A 125 14.70 -14.48 -11.13
N GLN A 126 15.50 -15.11 -11.97
CA GLN A 126 15.86 -16.53 -11.86
C GLN A 126 17.08 -16.73 -10.96
N GLU A 127 17.30 -17.94 -10.45
CA GLU A 127 18.35 -18.23 -9.46
C GLU A 127 19.77 -17.88 -9.94
N ASN A 128 20.07 -18.10 -11.23
CA ASN A 128 21.33 -17.73 -11.86
C ASN A 128 21.48 -16.21 -12.10
N GLU A 129 20.44 -15.42 -11.87
CA GLU A 129 20.42 -13.96 -12.07
C GLU A 129 20.40 -13.19 -10.76
N TRP A 130 20.39 -13.88 -9.60
CA TRP A 130 20.32 -13.22 -8.29
C TRP A 130 21.47 -12.22 -8.07
N SER A 131 22.69 -12.55 -8.51
CA SER A 131 23.84 -11.62 -8.46
C SER A 131 23.62 -10.38 -9.32
N HIS A 132 23.12 -10.53 -10.55
CA HIS A 132 22.79 -9.42 -11.44
C HIS A 132 21.69 -8.53 -10.86
N PHE A 133 20.72 -9.12 -10.16
CA PHE A 133 19.68 -8.34 -9.47
C PHE A 133 20.23 -7.56 -8.28
N ILE A 134 21.12 -8.15 -7.47
CA ILE A 134 21.79 -7.42 -6.38
C ILE A 134 22.61 -6.24 -6.95
N GLU A 135 23.31 -6.46 -8.06
CA GLU A 135 24.08 -5.42 -8.74
C GLU A 135 23.18 -4.30 -9.31
N LEU A 136 22.03 -4.66 -9.91
CA LEU A 136 21.03 -3.70 -10.35
C LEU A 136 20.60 -2.79 -9.20
N VAL A 137 20.26 -3.37 -8.04
CA VAL A 137 19.80 -2.61 -6.86
C VAL A 137 20.93 -1.73 -6.33
N LYS A 138 22.18 -2.22 -6.29
CA LYS A 138 23.36 -1.44 -5.91
C LYS A 138 23.57 -0.23 -6.81
N ASN A 139 23.38 -0.42 -8.11
CA ASN A 139 23.54 0.64 -9.10
C ASN A 139 22.42 1.70 -9.03
N LEU A 140 21.29 1.45 -8.35
CA LEU A 140 20.27 2.49 -8.10
C LEU A 140 20.83 3.69 -7.31
N GLU A 141 21.92 3.52 -6.55
CA GLU A 141 22.64 4.64 -5.93
C GLU A 141 23.07 5.69 -6.96
N LYS A 142 23.44 5.24 -8.17
CA LYS A 142 23.94 6.07 -9.28
C LYS A 142 22.84 6.48 -10.26
N ILE A 143 21.57 6.17 -9.97
CA ILE A 143 20.46 6.45 -10.89
C ILE A 143 20.34 7.94 -11.17
N SER A 144 20.03 8.30 -12.41
CA SER A 144 19.89 9.71 -12.79
C SER A 144 18.71 9.91 -13.73
N GLU A 145 18.16 11.12 -13.76
CA GLU A 145 17.20 11.48 -14.81
C GLU A 145 17.95 11.97 -16.04
N LYS A 146 17.63 11.40 -17.21
CA LYS A 146 18.19 11.83 -18.50
C LYS A 146 17.07 12.21 -19.47
N LYS A 147 17.20 13.37 -20.12
CA LYS A 147 16.17 13.89 -21.05
C LYS A 147 15.91 12.95 -22.23
N ASP A 148 16.95 12.30 -22.73
CA ASP A 148 16.90 11.43 -23.91
C ASP A 148 16.52 9.98 -23.59
N THR A 149 16.20 9.68 -22.33
CA THR A 149 15.69 8.36 -21.93
C THR A 149 14.16 8.33 -22.08
N GLU A 150 13.66 7.19 -22.54
CA GLU A 150 12.24 6.92 -22.61
C GLU A 150 11.58 7.06 -21.23
N LYS A 151 10.36 7.58 -21.22
CA LYS A 151 9.61 7.81 -19.98
C LYS A 151 9.08 6.48 -19.47
N CYS A 152 9.30 6.17 -18.19
CA CYS A 152 8.66 5.04 -17.55
C CYS A 152 7.14 5.22 -17.53
N GLU A 153 6.40 4.22 -17.99
CA GLU A 153 4.93 4.28 -18.03
C GLU A 153 4.29 4.02 -16.65
N ILE A 154 5.06 3.52 -15.68
CA ILE A 154 4.59 3.31 -14.30
C ILE A 154 4.71 4.58 -13.45
N CYS A 155 5.89 5.19 -13.35
CA CYS A 155 6.09 6.40 -12.52
C CYS A 155 6.10 7.71 -13.30
N GLY A 156 6.20 7.66 -14.63
CA GLY A 156 6.36 8.83 -15.48
C GLY A 156 7.75 9.49 -15.43
N GLY A 157 8.72 8.94 -14.70
CA GLY A 157 10.09 9.45 -14.63
C GLY A 157 10.96 8.97 -15.79
N LYS A 158 12.04 9.69 -16.07
CA LYS A 158 13.07 9.32 -17.07
C LYS A 158 14.33 8.78 -16.39
N TRP A 159 14.12 7.85 -15.47
CA TRP A 159 15.19 7.26 -14.66
C TRP A 159 16.05 6.32 -15.50
N TYR A 160 17.34 6.59 -15.52
CA TYR A 160 18.33 5.90 -16.32
C TYR A 160 19.42 5.28 -15.43
N LEU A 161 19.73 4.02 -15.74
CA LEU A 161 20.97 3.35 -15.36
C LEU A 161 21.67 2.83 -16.61
N ASP A 162 22.99 2.90 -16.62
CA ASP A 162 23.79 2.30 -17.66
C ASP A 162 23.92 0.80 -17.38
N LEU A 163 23.18 0.01 -18.17
CA LEU A 163 23.06 -1.44 -18.03
C LEU A 163 23.03 -2.04 -19.43
N ASP A 164 23.54 -3.27 -19.57
CA ASP A 164 23.41 -4.01 -20.82
C ASP A 164 21.96 -4.45 -21.06
N LYS A 165 21.25 -3.64 -21.84
CA LYS A 165 19.84 -3.82 -22.21
C LYS A 165 19.57 -5.00 -23.16
N ALA A 166 20.62 -5.64 -23.71
CA ALA A 166 20.46 -6.71 -24.68
C ALA A 166 20.23 -8.08 -24.03
N THR A 167 20.47 -8.20 -22.72
CA THR A 167 20.30 -9.46 -21.99
C THR A 167 18.82 -9.83 -21.81
N GLU A 168 18.51 -11.13 -21.81
CA GLU A 168 17.15 -11.61 -21.54
C GLU A 168 16.63 -11.12 -20.18
N PHE A 169 17.51 -11.08 -19.18
CA PHE A 169 17.27 -10.55 -17.85
C PHE A 169 16.75 -9.10 -17.89
N THR A 170 17.50 -8.17 -18.50
CA THR A 170 17.09 -6.76 -18.55
C THR A 170 15.83 -6.53 -19.39
N ARG A 171 15.67 -7.29 -20.49
CA ARG A 171 14.43 -7.26 -21.29
C ARG A 171 13.22 -7.67 -20.46
N ARG A 172 13.34 -8.72 -19.63
CA ARG A 172 12.28 -9.16 -18.72
C ARG A 172 12.01 -8.14 -17.63
N LEU A 173 13.02 -7.49 -17.07
CA LEU A 173 12.83 -6.49 -16.02
C LEU A 173 12.17 -5.20 -16.50
N PHE A 174 12.55 -4.68 -17.68
CA PHE A 174 12.11 -3.35 -18.14
C PHE A 174 10.84 -3.36 -18.99
N ARG A 175 10.20 -4.52 -19.17
CA ARG A 175 8.89 -4.63 -19.83
C ARG A 175 7.90 -5.27 -18.89
N PHE A 176 6.94 -4.49 -18.42
CA PHE A 176 5.91 -4.94 -17.49
C PHE A 176 5.13 -6.12 -18.08
N ALA A 177 5.14 -7.24 -17.36
CA ALA A 177 4.52 -8.49 -17.74
C ALA A 177 4.01 -9.23 -16.49
N SER A 178 3.41 -10.41 -16.69
CA SER A 178 2.87 -11.24 -15.59
C SER A 178 3.91 -11.62 -14.53
N ALA A 179 5.21 -11.55 -14.85
CA ALA A 179 6.30 -11.73 -13.90
C ALA A 179 6.40 -10.57 -12.88
N HIS A 180 5.99 -9.35 -13.23
CA HIS A 180 5.94 -8.20 -12.31
C HIS A 180 4.69 -8.18 -11.45
N SER A 181 3.60 -8.75 -11.97
CA SER A 181 2.35 -8.95 -11.28
C SER A 181 1.51 -9.92 -12.10
N SER A 182 1.19 -11.07 -11.51
CA SER A 182 0.34 -12.06 -12.16
C SER A 182 -1.09 -11.55 -12.40
N GLU A 183 -1.48 -10.50 -11.68
CA GLU A 183 -2.82 -9.91 -11.74
C GLU A 183 -2.95 -8.84 -12.84
N PHE A 184 -1.91 -8.02 -13.05
CA PHE A 184 -1.98 -6.84 -13.93
C PHE A 184 -1.06 -6.92 -15.14
N GLY A 185 -0.10 -7.84 -15.15
CA GLY A 185 0.81 -8.03 -16.25
C GLY A 185 0.24 -8.98 -17.30
N SER A 186 0.36 -8.62 -18.57
CA SER A 186 0.07 -9.57 -19.66
C SER A 186 1.16 -10.64 -19.72
N SER A 187 0.82 -11.85 -20.20
CA SER A 187 1.85 -12.78 -20.64
C SER A 187 2.61 -12.16 -21.82
N VAL A 188 3.91 -12.40 -21.87
CA VAL A 188 4.76 -11.90 -22.95
C VAL A 188 4.31 -12.52 -24.28
N GLY A 189 3.79 -11.70 -25.20
CA GLY A 189 3.32 -12.15 -26.52
C GLY A 189 1.80 -12.38 -26.64
N ASP A 190 1.04 -12.23 -25.55
CA ASP A 190 -0.42 -12.35 -25.55
C ASP A 190 -1.15 -11.04 -25.92
N PHE A 191 -2.48 -11.15 -26.10
CA PHE A 191 -3.38 -10.06 -26.44
C PHE A 191 -3.16 -8.82 -25.55
N PRO A 192 -3.24 -7.59 -26.10
CA PRO A 192 -2.93 -6.38 -25.35
C PRO A 192 -3.78 -6.20 -24.08
N ASN A 193 -3.20 -5.60 -23.05
CA ASN A 193 -3.88 -5.45 -21.77
C ASN A 193 -4.86 -4.28 -21.79
N ALA A 194 -6.16 -4.55 -21.65
CA ALA A 194 -7.19 -3.51 -21.55
C ALA A 194 -6.98 -2.56 -20.37
N PHE A 195 -6.36 -3.04 -19.28
CA PHE A 195 -6.02 -2.22 -18.11
C PHE A 195 -5.01 -1.11 -18.43
N TRP A 196 -4.16 -1.33 -19.44
CA TRP A 196 -3.12 -0.40 -19.87
C TRP A 196 -3.40 0.16 -21.26
N ASN A 197 -4.65 0.56 -21.52
CA ASN A 197 -5.08 1.13 -22.81
C ASN A 197 -4.77 0.26 -24.04
N ASN A 198 -4.84 -1.07 -23.89
CA ASN A 198 -4.44 -2.03 -24.93
C ASN A 198 -2.98 -1.91 -25.38
N ASN A 199 -2.08 -1.51 -24.49
CA ASN A 199 -0.65 -1.72 -24.69
C ASN A 199 -0.30 -3.19 -24.41
N SER A 200 0.56 -3.78 -25.24
CA SER A 200 1.03 -5.17 -25.06
C SER A 200 2.03 -5.33 -23.92
N SER A 201 2.75 -4.25 -23.57
CA SER A 201 3.64 -4.17 -22.42
C SER A 201 3.92 -2.71 -22.07
N LEU A 202 4.19 -2.41 -20.80
CA LEU A 202 4.63 -1.08 -20.37
C LEU A 202 6.13 -1.02 -20.13
N LEU A 203 6.76 0.11 -20.47
CA LEU A 203 8.15 0.37 -20.15
C LEU A 203 8.32 0.68 -18.65
N VAL A 204 9.16 -0.10 -17.99
CA VAL A 204 9.47 0.04 -16.55
C VAL A 204 10.91 0.51 -16.39
N CYS A 205 11.13 1.60 -15.65
CA CYS A 205 12.48 2.06 -15.34
C CYS A 205 13.13 1.22 -14.22
N PRO A 206 14.47 1.26 -14.08
CA PRO A 206 15.18 0.48 -13.05
C PRO A 206 14.67 0.71 -11.62
N LEU A 207 14.32 1.96 -11.28
CA LEU A 207 13.76 2.27 -9.96
C LEU A 207 12.40 1.59 -9.75
N CYS A 208 11.50 1.65 -10.75
CA CYS A 208 10.19 1.01 -10.65
C CYS A 208 10.28 -0.51 -10.59
N VAL A 209 11.26 -1.14 -11.24
CA VAL A 209 11.49 -2.59 -11.10
C VAL A 209 11.67 -2.96 -9.63
N TYR A 210 12.50 -2.19 -8.92
CA TYR A 210 12.73 -2.43 -7.50
C TYR A 210 11.54 -2.04 -6.62
N LEU A 211 10.84 -0.94 -6.91
CA LEU A 211 9.65 -0.58 -6.13
C LEU A 211 8.51 -1.60 -6.30
N ILE A 212 8.29 -2.12 -7.50
CA ILE A 212 7.19 -3.06 -7.80
C ILE A 212 7.26 -4.31 -6.93
N ILE A 213 8.48 -4.82 -6.66
CA ILE A 213 8.63 -6.02 -5.82
C ILE A 213 8.19 -5.82 -4.36
N HIS A 214 7.80 -4.61 -3.94
CA HIS A 214 7.27 -4.31 -2.61
C HIS A 214 5.75 -4.17 -2.59
N SER A 215 5.06 -4.22 -3.74
CA SER A 215 3.61 -3.97 -3.83
C SER A 215 2.77 -4.89 -2.95
N HIS A 216 3.22 -6.13 -2.71
CA HIS A 216 2.48 -7.08 -1.89
C HIS A 216 2.48 -6.71 -0.40
N VAL A 217 3.41 -5.89 0.06
CA VAL A 217 3.56 -5.48 1.46
C VAL A 217 2.45 -4.50 1.87
N ALA A 218 2.11 -3.57 0.98
CA ALA A 218 1.16 -2.49 1.29
C ALA A 218 -0.30 -2.94 1.43
N TRP A 219 -0.66 -4.15 1.00
CA TRP A 219 -2.03 -4.64 1.13
C TRP A 219 -2.42 -4.88 2.58
N THR A 220 -3.63 -4.44 2.94
CA THR A 220 -4.30 -4.80 4.19
C THR A 220 -5.22 -5.98 3.95
N ARG A 221 -4.91 -7.14 4.53
CA ARG A 221 -5.77 -8.33 4.44
C ARG A 221 -6.96 -8.18 5.38
N LEU A 222 -8.17 -8.37 4.85
CA LEU A 222 -9.42 -8.38 5.63
C LEU A 222 -9.83 -9.82 6.00
N SER A 223 -10.74 -9.94 6.97
CA SER A 223 -11.23 -11.21 7.51
C SER A 223 -11.98 -12.06 6.48
N ASP A 224 -12.68 -11.41 5.55
CA ASP A 224 -13.45 -12.02 4.47
C ASP A 224 -12.58 -12.50 3.29
N SER A 225 -11.26 -12.52 3.46
CA SER A 225 -10.32 -12.86 2.41
C SER A 225 -10.30 -11.90 1.22
N THR A 226 -10.69 -10.65 1.41
CA THR A 226 -10.34 -9.54 0.52
C THR A 226 -9.07 -8.83 1.01
N SER A 227 -8.45 -8.04 0.15
CA SER A 227 -7.31 -7.19 0.50
C SER A 227 -7.60 -5.78 0.01
N ILE A 228 -7.24 -4.77 0.78
CA ILE A 228 -7.49 -3.38 0.41
C ILE A 228 -6.22 -2.53 0.46
N PHE A 229 -6.24 -1.45 -0.30
CA PHE A 229 -5.26 -0.37 -0.25
C PHE A 229 -5.97 0.96 -0.46
N ILE A 230 -5.73 1.93 0.41
CA ILE A 230 -6.31 3.27 0.29
C ILE A 230 -5.36 4.14 -0.52
N ASN A 231 -5.71 4.41 -1.77
CA ASN A 231 -4.96 5.27 -2.67
C ASN A 231 -5.40 6.73 -2.51
N ALA A 232 -4.44 7.66 -2.54
CA ALA A 232 -4.68 9.10 -2.44
C ALA A 232 -3.59 9.87 -3.19
N PRO A 233 -3.79 11.16 -3.54
CA PRO A 233 -2.78 11.94 -4.25
C PRO A 233 -1.70 12.52 -3.32
N SER A 234 -1.43 11.89 -2.17
CA SER A 234 -0.39 12.26 -1.20
C SER A 234 0.12 11.02 -0.48
N PHE A 235 1.44 10.80 -0.47
CA PHE A 235 2.05 9.70 0.29
C PHE A 235 1.86 9.85 1.79
N LYS A 236 1.74 11.08 2.30
CA LYS A 236 1.43 11.33 3.72
C LYS A 236 0.06 10.78 4.07
N VAL A 237 -0.94 11.13 3.26
CA VAL A 237 -2.31 10.64 3.44
C VAL A 237 -2.37 9.11 3.30
N MET A 238 -1.75 8.55 2.25
CA MET A 238 -1.72 7.10 2.06
C MET A 238 -1.02 6.36 3.20
N TRP A 239 0.09 6.89 3.71
CA TRP A 239 0.82 6.32 4.84
C TRP A 239 -0.07 6.21 6.08
N HIS A 240 -0.72 7.30 6.47
CA HIS A 240 -1.57 7.32 7.65
C HIS A 240 -2.83 6.45 7.48
N LEU A 241 -3.52 6.56 6.33
CA LEU A 241 -4.75 5.80 6.08
C LEU A 241 -4.49 4.29 6.05
N ASN A 242 -3.44 3.84 5.35
CA ASN A 242 -3.15 2.41 5.25
C ASN A 242 -2.57 1.84 6.55
N LYS A 243 -1.75 2.60 7.29
CA LYS A 243 -1.29 2.19 8.62
C LYS A 243 -2.47 1.98 9.56
N TYR A 244 -3.41 2.93 9.58
CA TYR A 244 -4.61 2.83 10.41
C TYR A 244 -5.52 1.67 9.99
N ALA A 245 -5.74 1.48 8.68
CA ALA A 245 -6.50 0.34 8.17
C ALA A 245 -5.90 -1.00 8.61
N LYS A 246 -4.56 -1.13 8.61
CA LYS A 246 -3.86 -2.32 9.10
C LYS A 246 -4.06 -2.53 10.60
N GLU A 247 -3.93 -1.48 11.40
CA GLU A 247 -4.10 -1.53 12.86
C GLU A 247 -5.53 -1.94 13.27
N LEU A 248 -6.56 -1.41 12.61
CA LEU A 248 -7.95 -1.74 12.91
C LEU A 248 -8.37 -3.14 12.43
N TYR A 249 -7.96 -3.53 11.21
CA TYR A 249 -8.50 -4.72 10.53
C TYR A 249 -7.61 -5.94 10.60
N GLY A 250 -6.31 -5.78 10.88
CA GLY A 250 -5.46 -6.90 11.28
C GLY A 250 -6.01 -7.66 12.50
N ALA A 251 -6.89 -7.01 13.28
CA ALA A 251 -7.55 -7.56 14.46
C ALA A 251 -9.03 -7.97 14.26
N GLY A 252 -9.60 -7.90 13.04
CA GLY A 252 -10.92 -8.47 12.70
C GLY A 252 -12.16 -7.74 13.24
N LYS A 253 -12.12 -6.43 13.48
CA LYS A 253 -13.13 -5.72 14.29
C LYS A 253 -14.31 -5.04 13.57
N VAL A 254 -14.42 -5.06 12.23
CA VAL A 254 -15.51 -4.33 11.54
C VAL A 254 -16.03 -5.07 10.31
N GLU A 255 -17.32 -4.89 10.02
CA GLU A 255 -18.14 -5.70 9.11
C GLU A 255 -18.11 -5.29 7.62
N GLY A 256 -17.48 -4.16 7.23
CA GLY A 256 -17.48 -3.69 5.84
C GLY A 256 -16.37 -2.71 5.43
N VAL A 257 -16.03 -2.73 4.12
CA VAL A 257 -15.00 -1.86 3.50
C VAL A 257 -15.41 -0.38 3.51
N LYS A 258 -16.71 -0.10 3.43
CA LYS A 258 -17.24 1.27 3.43
C LYS A 258 -17.05 1.93 4.79
N GLU A 259 -17.44 1.25 5.86
CA GLU A 259 -17.27 1.67 7.24
C GLU A 259 -15.79 1.81 7.59
N LEU A 260 -14.93 0.89 7.12
CA LEU A 260 -13.47 0.98 7.22
C LEU A 260 -12.96 2.30 6.70
N PHE A 261 -13.37 2.60 5.49
CA PHE A 261 -12.87 3.78 4.82
C PHE A 261 -13.37 5.04 5.53
N GLY A 262 -14.64 5.07 5.94
CA GLY A 262 -15.22 6.12 6.76
C GLY A 262 -14.46 6.35 8.07
N MET A 263 -14.20 5.30 8.84
CA MET A 263 -13.43 5.36 10.09
C MET A 263 -12.01 5.85 9.85
N SER A 264 -11.37 5.41 8.76
CA SER A 264 -10.01 5.83 8.41
C SER A 264 -9.96 7.33 8.09
N LEU A 265 -10.98 7.87 7.44
CA LEU A 265 -11.09 9.31 7.16
C LEU A 265 -11.36 10.13 8.43
N ILE A 266 -12.22 9.64 9.34
CA ILE A 266 -12.46 10.25 10.65
C ILE A 266 -11.15 10.33 11.43
N GLU A 267 -10.42 9.22 11.52
CA GLU A 267 -9.14 9.17 12.21
C GLU A 267 -8.13 10.15 11.59
N LEU A 268 -8.06 10.19 10.26
CA LEU A 268 -7.21 11.12 9.54
C LEU A 268 -7.50 12.56 9.95
N ALA A 269 -8.78 12.95 10.00
CA ALA A 269 -9.21 14.29 10.38
C ALA A 269 -8.90 14.65 11.84
N LEU A 270 -8.99 13.65 12.73
CA LEU A 270 -8.73 13.85 14.16
C LEU A 270 -7.24 13.91 14.47
N LYS A 271 -6.42 13.04 13.86
CA LYS A 271 -4.98 12.94 14.13
C LYS A 271 -4.15 13.94 13.34
N LEU A 272 -4.58 14.29 12.15
CA LEU A 272 -3.81 15.13 11.26
C LEU A 272 -4.47 16.49 11.09
N ASN A 273 -3.79 17.53 11.56
CA ASN A 273 -4.15 18.92 11.25
C ASN A 273 -3.71 19.30 9.82
N LEU A 274 -3.98 18.41 8.86
CA LEU A 274 -3.61 18.63 7.46
C LEU A 274 -4.60 19.62 6.84
N GLN A 275 -4.09 20.74 6.34
CA GLN A 275 -4.81 21.55 5.36
C GLN A 275 -4.78 20.84 4.01
N LEU A 276 -5.55 19.76 3.89
CA LEU A 276 -5.73 19.10 2.61
C LEU A 276 -6.49 20.05 1.67
N GLY A 277 -5.93 20.33 0.50
CA GLY A 277 -6.69 21.01 -0.55
C GLY A 277 -7.87 20.14 -0.97
N LYS A 278 -8.99 20.77 -1.39
CA LYS A 278 -10.20 20.05 -1.87
C LYS A 278 -9.88 18.95 -2.90
N TRP A 279 -8.88 19.18 -3.77
CA TRP A 279 -8.41 18.21 -4.77
C TRP A 279 -7.79 16.93 -4.21
N THR A 280 -7.14 17.01 -3.05
CA THR A 280 -6.58 15.85 -2.38
C THR A 280 -7.69 14.95 -1.83
N MET A 281 -8.79 15.56 -1.38
CA MET A 281 -9.96 14.85 -0.86
C MET A 281 -10.80 14.20 -1.96
N MET A 282 -10.87 14.81 -3.15
CA MET A 282 -11.65 14.30 -4.29
C MET A 282 -11.12 12.99 -4.92
N ASN A 283 -9.86 12.62 -4.65
CA ASN A 283 -9.20 11.49 -5.30
C ASN A 283 -8.74 10.42 -4.32
N ILE A 284 -9.37 10.33 -3.14
CA ILE A 284 -9.13 9.22 -2.21
C ILE A 284 -10.04 8.06 -2.59
N GLU A 285 -9.45 6.92 -2.87
CA GLU A 285 -10.16 5.70 -3.30
C GLU A 285 -9.62 4.48 -2.55
N VAL A 286 -10.48 3.50 -2.34
CA VAL A 286 -10.10 2.18 -1.84
C VAL A 286 -9.98 1.26 -3.04
N VAL A 287 -8.78 0.73 -3.23
CA VAL A 287 -8.51 -0.36 -4.16
C VAL A 287 -8.78 -1.66 -3.43
N ILE A 288 -9.70 -2.46 -3.94
CA ILE A 288 -10.13 -3.74 -3.35
C ILE A 288 -9.65 -4.86 -4.26
N LYS A 289 -8.91 -5.81 -3.70
CA LYS A 289 -8.46 -7.04 -4.35
C LYS A 289 -9.17 -8.24 -3.75
N TYR A 290 -9.79 -9.07 -4.58
CA TYR A 290 -10.50 -10.29 -4.15
C TYR A 290 -10.41 -11.39 -5.21
N LYS A 291 -10.79 -12.61 -4.84
CA LYS A 291 -10.90 -13.74 -5.78
C LYS A 291 -12.34 -13.94 -6.22
N ASP A 292 -12.57 -14.00 -7.52
CA ASP A 292 -13.89 -14.33 -8.05
C ASP A 292 -14.28 -15.81 -7.80
N LYS A 293 -15.50 -16.19 -8.15
CA LYS A 293 -16.00 -17.58 -8.00
C LYS A 293 -15.16 -18.63 -8.75
N LYS A 294 -14.32 -18.21 -9.71
CA LYS A 294 -13.42 -19.07 -10.49
C LYS A 294 -11.98 -19.03 -9.95
N GLY A 295 -11.74 -18.37 -8.82
CA GLY A 295 -10.45 -18.25 -8.16
C GLY A 295 -9.49 -17.25 -8.80
N LYS A 296 -9.96 -16.43 -9.76
CA LYS A 296 -9.13 -15.40 -10.42
C LYS A 296 -9.13 -14.12 -9.60
N ASP A 297 -7.97 -13.48 -9.51
CA ASP A 297 -7.86 -12.17 -8.86
C ASP A 297 -8.63 -11.11 -9.66
N LYS A 298 -9.37 -10.29 -8.94
CA LYS A 298 -10.13 -9.13 -9.41
C LYS A 298 -9.75 -7.91 -8.60
N VAL A 299 -9.80 -6.76 -9.26
CA VAL A 299 -9.63 -5.46 -8.62
C VAL A 299 -10.83 -4.58 -8.89
N GLU A 300 -11.33 -3.96 -7.84
CA GLU A 300 -12.39 -2.98 -7.86
C GLU A 300 -11.94 -1.70 -7.15
N PHE A 301 -12.59 -0.60 -7.49
CA PHE A 301 -12.32 0.71 -6.92
C PHE A 301 -13.59 1.18 -6.25
N PHE A 302 -13.45 1.59 -4.99
CA PHE A 302 -14.53 2.18 -4.21
C PHE A 302 -14.14 3.60 -3.82
N SER A 303 -15.05 4.55 -3.99
CA SER A 303 -14.89 5.91 -3.50
C SER A 303 -16.16 6.33 -2.78
N ILE A 304 -15.99 7.18 -1.77
CA ILE A 304 -17.09 7.82 -1.07
C ILE A 304 -17.45 9.10 -1.85
N PRO A 305 -18.74 9.45 -1.97
CA PRO A 305 -19.14 10.71 -2.61
C PRO A 305 -18.39 11.90 -2.01
N HIS A 306 -17.93 12.81 -2.86
CA HIS A 306 -17.07 13.93 -2.44
C HIS A 306 -17.64 14.73 -1.26
N GLU A 307 -18.95 15.01 -1.28
CA GLU A 307 -19.66 15.68 -0.20
C GLU A 307 -19.47 14.98 1.15
N ILE A 308 -19.62 13.66 1.17
CA ILE A 308 -19.46 12.84 2.37
C ILE A 308 -17.99 12.82 2.81
N THR A 309 -17.05 12.69 1.89
CA THR A 309 -15.60 12.75 2.20
C THR A 309 -15.23 14.08 2.84
N MET A 310 -15.71 15.20 2.30
CA MET A 310 -15.47 16.54 2.86
C MET A 310 -16.04 16.67 4.27
N LEU A 311 -17.24 16.14 4.52
CA LEU A 311 -17.83 16.15 5.85
C LEU A 311 -17.06 15.27 6.83
N LEU A 312 -16.62 14.07 6.43
CA LEU A 312 -15.80 13.19 7.28
C LEU A 312 -14.43 13.80 7.64
N LEU A 313 -13.91 14.67 6.78
CA LEU A 313 -12.64 15.37 6.99
C LEU A 313 -12.79 16.68 7.78
N ASP A 314 -14.02 17.14 8.03
CA ASP A 314 -14.28 18.23 8.96
C ASP A 314 -14.10 17.73 10.40
N LYS A 315 -13.19 18.38 11.14
CA LYS A 315 -12.82 17.94 12.50
C LYS A 315 -14.01 17.90 13.46
N SER A 316 -14.97 18.82 13.34
CA SER A 316 -16.13 18.87 14.23
C SER A 316 -17.09 17.71 13.93
N VAL A 317 -17.33 17.44 12.64
CA VAL A 317 -18.14 16.29 12.22
C VAL A 317 -17.47 14.97 12.59
N ALA A 318 -16.16 14.84 12.31
CA ALA A 318 -15.36 13.67 12.64
C ALA A 318 -15.35 13.38 14.15
N SER A 319 -15.14 14.41 14.97
CA SER A 319 -15.17 14.28 16.44
C SER A 319 -16.52 13.80 16.92
N LEU A 320 -17.62 14.34 16.38
CA LEU A 320 -18.94 13.97 16.81
C LEU A 320 -19.32 12.54 16.38
N LEU A 321 -18.96 12.13 15.16
CA LEU A 321 -19.11 10.75 14.71
C LEU A 321 -18.29 9.77 15.56
N PHE A 322 -17.06 10.13 15.89
CA PHE A 322 -16.21 9.36 16.79
C PHE A 322 -16.83 9.24 18.20
N ASP A 323 -17.34 10.35 18.75
CA ASP A 323 -17.99 10.41 20.07
C ASP A 323 -19.34 9.69 20.12
N ILE A 324 -20.01 9.51 18.98
CA ILE A 324 -21.23 8.70 18.85
C ILE A 324 -20.86 7.21 18.85
N GLY A 325 -19.80 6.82 18.12
CA GLY A 325 -19.21 5.48 18.19
C GLY A 325 -20.11 4.33 17.72
N ARG A 326 -21.22 4.62 17.02
CA ARG A 326 -22.15 3.61 16.51
C ARG A 326 -21.99 3.36 15.01
N THR A 327 -21.78 2.10 14.64
CA THR A 327 -21.59 1.68 13.24
C THR A 327 -22.81 1.98 12.38
N GLU A 328 -24.03 1.89 12.92
CA GLU A 328 -25.25 2.15 12.16
C GLU A 328 -25.38 3.63 11.79
N VAL A 329 -25.02 4.53 12.73
CA VAL A 329 -25.01 5.98 12.47
C VAL A 329 -23.96 6.31 11.43
N LEU A 330 -22.77 5.72 11.54
CA LEU A 330 -21.72 5.89 10.53
C LEU A 330 -22.20 5.37 9.16
N SER A 331 -22.85 4.21 9.10
CA SER A 331 -23.37 3.65 7.84
C SER A 331 -24.39 4.59 7.19
N TRP A 332 -25.39 5.09 7.94
CA TRP A 332 -26.34 6.08 7.43
C TRP A 332 -25.66 7.37 6.97
N PHE A 333 -24.65 7.83 7.71
CA PHE A 333 -23.86 9.00 7.33
C PHE A 333 -23.14 8.77 5.99
N LEU A 334 -22.50 7.61 5.84
CA LEU A 334 -21.78 7.23 4.63
C LEU A 334 -22.72 7.01 3.42
N ASP A 335 -23.98 6.66 3.66
CA ASP A 335 -25.04 6.59 2.65
C ASP A 335 -25.69 7.95 2.33
N GLY A 336 -25.33 9.01 3.05
CA GLY A 336 -25.97 10.33 2.92
C GLY A 336 -27.42 10.35 3.44
N GLU A 337 -27.83 9.34 4.21
CA GLU A 337 -29.17 9.18 4.76
C GLU A 337 -29.34 9.97 6.07
N PHE A 338 -29.03 11.26 6.04
CA PHE A 338 -29.06 12.14 7.24
C PHE A 338 -30.44 12.21 7.90
N ASP A 339 -31.52 11.98 7.14
CA ASP A 339 -32.88 11.89 7.69
C ASP A 339 -33.09 10.68 8.61
N LYS A 340 -32.32 9.59 8.43
CA LYS A 340 -32.33 8.46 9.38
C LYS A 340 -31.67 8.86 10.70
N ILE A 341 -30.59 9.63 10.66
CA ILE A 341 -29.91 10.16 11.86
C ILE A 341 -30.87 11.06 12.65
N LEU A 342 -31.60 11.97 11.97
CA LEU A 342 -32.59 12.83 12.62
C LEU A 342 -33.70 12.00 13.28
N ARG A 343 -34.31 11.07 12.55
CA ARG A 343 -35.38 10.21 13.08
C ARG A 343 -34.91 9.35 14.25
N ASP A 344 -33.66 8.90 14.22
CA ASP A 344 -33.08 8.16 15.34
C ASP A 344 -32.91 9.05 16.58
N GLY A 345 -32.48 10.29 16.39
CA GLY A 345 -32.45 11.31 17.44
C GLY A 345 -33.82 11.55 18.06
N GLU A 346 -34.85 11.74 17.24
CA GLU A 346 -36.23 11.94 17.71
C GLU A 346 -36.76 10.75 18.51
N ARG A 347 -36.46 9.52 18.06
CA ARG A 347 -36.86 8.30 18.76
C ARG A 347 -36.26 8.24 20.16
N HIS A 348 -34.93 8.35 20.26
CA HIS A 348 -34.23 8.28 21.53
C HIS A 348 -34.59 9.45 22.45
N PHE A 349 -34.82 10.64 21.90
CA PHE A 349 -35.29 11.79 22.68
C PHE A 349 -36.65 11.50 23.35
N ARG A 350 -37.61 10.94 22.61
CA ARG A 350 -38.93 10.56 23.17
C ARG A 350 -38.80 9.46 24.23
N GLU A 351 -37.90 8.51 24.03
CA GLU A 351 -37.63 7.45 25.01
C GLU A 351 -37.03 8.03 26.29
N ALA A 352 -36.03 8.90 26.18
CA ALA A 352 -35.41 9.57 27.31
C ALA A 352 -36.39 10.41 28.13
N LEU A 353 -37.34 11.10 27.48
CA LEU A 353 -38.38 11.86 28.18
C LEU A 353 -39.34 10.96 28.97
N LYS A 354 -39.60 9.73 28.50
CA LYS A 354 -40.44 8.76 29.20
C LYS A 354 -39.73 8.08 30.35
N SER A 355 -38.44 7.77 30.18
CA SER A 355 -37.63 7.02 31.15
C SER A 355 -36.83 7.90 32.11
N SER A 356 -36.75 9.21 31.86
CA SER A 356 -35.81 10.13 32.53
C SER A 356 -34.34 9.67 32.44
N ASP A 357 -33.96 8.98 31.36
CA ASP A 357 -32.59 8.48 31.17
C ASP A 357 -31.68 9.54 30.55
N ALA A 358 -30.77 10.07 31.37
CA ALA A 358 -29.78 11.05 30.97
C ALA A 358 -28.82 10.55 29.88
N LYS A 359 -28.50 9.25 29.83
CA LYS A 359 -27.59 8.71 28.80
C LYS A 359 -28.25 8.72 27.43
N THR A 360 -29.49 8.24 27.36
CA THR A 360 -30.29 8.27 26.13
C THR A 360 -30.55 9.71 25.67
N LEU A 361 -30.79 10.64 26.61
CA LEU A 361 -30.92 12.07 26.28
C LEU A 361 -29.62 12.62 25.65
N SER A 362 -28.46 12.37 26.27
CA SER A 362 -27.17 12.81 25.74
C SER A 362 -26.88 12.24 24.35
N TYR A 363 -27.18 10.96 24.13
CA TYR A 363 -27.06 10.35 22.80
C TYR A 363 -27.95 11.06 21.76
N SER A 364 -29.22 11.31 22.08
CA SER A 364 -30.14 12.03 21.17
C SER A 364 -29.64 13.44 20.83
N GLN A 365 -29.07 14.15 21.80
CA GLN A 365 -28.49 15.48 21.60
C GLN A 365 -27.32 15.45 20.61
N LYS A 366 -26.41 14.46 20.74
CA LYS A 366 -25.31 14.27 19.78
C LYS A 366 -25.81 14.02 18.36
N LEU A 367 -26.89 13.25 18.18
CA LEU A 367 -27.48 13.02 16.86
C LEU A 367 -28.08 14.29 16.25
N PHE A 368 -28.76 15.10 17.06
CA PHE A 368 -29.29 16.39 16.60
C PHE A 368 -28.17 17.38 16.25
N GLU A 369 -27.13 17.44 17.06
CA GLU A 369 -25.94 18.25 16.80
C GLU A 369 -25.28 17.84 15.48
N LEU A 370 -25.14 16.53 15.23
CA LEU A 370 -24.55 16.01 14.00
C LEU A 370 -25.40 16.42 12.79
N TYR A 371 -26.72 16.24 12.87
CA TYR A 371 -27.63 16.62 11.80
C TYR A 371 -27.61 18.13 11.54
N ALA A 372 -27.60 18.95 12.58
CA ALA A 372 -27.54 20.41 12.46
C ALA A 372 -26.23 20.86 11.81
N LEU A 373 -25.09 20.32 12.27
CA LEU A 373 -23.76 20.64 11.74
C LEU A 373 -23.63 20.27 10.27
N VAL A 374 -24.08 19.07 9.89
CA VAL A 374 -24.11 18.65 8.47
C VAL A 374 -24.93 19.63 7.64
N ASN A 375 -26.13 19.98 8.08
CA ASN A 375 -27.00 20.90 7.34
C ASN A 375 -26.41 22.31 7.21
N GLU A 376 -25.75 22.82 8.24
CA GLU A 376 -25.05 24.10 8.19
C GLU A 376 -23.96 24.09 7.12
N LYS A 377 -23.11 23.06 7.12
CA LYS A 377 -22.00 22.91 6.16
C LYS A 377 -22.50 22.76 4.71
N ARG A 378 -23.63 22.07 4.51
CA ARG A 378 -24.29 21.93 3.21
C ARG A 378 -24.91 23.22 2.70
N LYS A 379 -25.50 24.04 3.58
CA LYS A 379 -26.15 25.31 3.21
C LYS A 379 -25.16 26.46 3.03
N GLY A 380 -24.05 26.46 3.76
CA GLY A 380 -23.05 27.54 3.77
C GLY A 380 -22.15 27.62 2.53
N GLY A 381 -22.34 26.78 1.51
CA GLY A 381 -21.50 26.75 0.30
C GLY A 381 -20.04 26.38 0.56
N ALA A 382 -19.73 25.83 1.74
CA ALA A 382 -18.38 25.40 2.12
C ALA A 382 -17.95 24.10 1.42
N LEU A 383 -18.93 23.32 0.93
CA LEU A 383 -18.76 22.11 0.13
C LEU A 383 -18.55 22.44 -1.34
#